data_AF-A0A968MN03-F1
#
_entry.id   AF-A0A968MN03-F1
#
_cell.length_a   1.000
_cell.length_b   1.000
_cell.length_c   1.000
_cell.angle_alpha   90.00
_cell.angle_beta   90.00
_cell.angle_gamma   90.00
#
_symmetry.space_group_name_H-M   'P 1'
#
loop_
_entity.id
_entity.type
_entity.pdbx_description
1 polymer ?
#
loop_
_entity_poly.entity_id
_entity_poly.type
_entity_poly.pdbx_seq_one_letter_code
_entity_poly.pdbx_strand_id
1 'polypeptide(L)'
;MTDKQVDRLGNWIDAQRAFRAVEAAPPAEQRGRAIFERADVGCVTCHAGARLTGPGSHDVGTGGVFQVPTLEGLRYRAPYMHDGCADSLDARFRYPACGGGDRHGVTSHLSESELADLTAYLMSR
;
A
#
# COMPACT_ATOMS: atom_id res chain seq x y z
N MET A 1 -6.79 1.35 -32.51
CA MET A 1 -5.64 2.28 -32.36
C MET A 1 -4.58 1.88 -33.36
N THR A 2 -3.86 2.83 -33.94
CA THR A 2 -2.69 2.55 -34.78
C THR A 2 -1.41 2.48 -33.93
N ASP A 3 -0.34 1.89 -34.45
CA ASP A 3 0.95 1.80 -33.75
C ASP A 3 1.45 3.19 -33.31
N LYS A 4 1.31 4.19 -34.19
CA LYS A 4 1.63 5.59 -33.90
C LYS A 4 0.79 6.17 -32.75
N GLN A 5 -0.45 5.71 -32.54
CA GLN A 5 -1.26 6.13 -31.41
C GLN A 5 -0.82 5.44 -30.11
N VAL A 6 -0.38 4.17 -30.18
CA VAL A 6 0.20 3.45 -29.03
C VAL A 6 1.49 4.10 -28.58
N ASP A 7 2.41 4.42 -29.50
CA ASP A 7 3.69 5.05 -29.17
C ASP A 7 3.51 6.43 -28.51
N ARG A 8 2.56 7.23 -29.04
CA ARG A 8 2.25 8.54 -28.47
C ARG A 8 1.67 8.43 -27.07
N LEU A 9 0.82 7.45 -26.83
CA LEU A 9 0.25 7.20 -25.52
C LEU A 9 1.34 6.73 -24.53
N GLY A 10 2.20 5.79 -24.95
CA GLY A 10 3.32 5.31 -24.13
C GLY A 10 4.23 6.44 -23.69
N ASN A 11 4.69 7.27 -24.63
CA ASN A 11 5.52 8.44 -24.33
C ASN A 11 4.84 9.43 -23.38
N TRP A 12 3.52 9.59 -23.47
CA TRP A 12 2.77 10.46 -22.55
C TRP A 12 2.65 9.86 -21.15
N ILE A 13 2.47 8.54 -21.03
CA ILE A 13 2.45 7.82 -19.74
C ILE A 13 3.82 7.91 -19.07
N ASP A 14 4.90 7.72 -19.81
CA ASP A 14 6.27 7.77 -19.27
C ASP A 14 6.68 9.18 -18.83
N ALA A 15 6.08 10.21 -19.42
CA ALA A 15 6.31 11.61 -19.08
C ALA A 15 5.48 12.10 -17.88
N GLN A 16 4.67 11.24 -17.25
CA GLN A 16 3.89 11.64 -16.07
C GLN A 16 4.83 12.01 -14.91
N ARG A 17 4.54 13.14 -14.25
CA ARG A 17 5.33 13.62 -13.11
C ARG A 17 5.08 12.71 -11.90
N ALA A 18 6.13 12.49 -11.10
CA ALA A 18 5.99 11.84 -9.81
C ALA A 18 5.05 12.65 -8.89
N PHE A 19 4.32 11.93 -8.04
CA PHE A 19 3.51 12.57 -7.00
C PHE A 19 4.42 13.36 -6.06
N ARG A 20 3.96 14.55 -5.65
CA ARG A 20 4.64 15.30 -4.59
C ARG A 20 4.39 14.62 -3.25
N ALA A 21 5.47 14.31 -2.53
CA ALA A 21 5.40 13.91 -1.13
C ALA A 21 4.75 15.03 -0.30
N VAL A 22 3.99 14.64 0.72
CA VAL A 22 3.51 15.58 1.75
C VAL A 22 4.66 15.85 2.71
N GLU A 23 4.83 17.09 3.14
CA GLU A 23 5.96 17.51 3.97
C GLU A 23 5.67 17.40 5.48
N ALA A 24 6.71 17.01 6.23
CA ALA A 24 6.83 16.74 7.67
C ALA A 24 5.84 15.74 8.28
N ALA A 25 6.39 14.60 8.73
CA ALA A 25 5.68 13.53 9.41
C ALA A 25 5.21 13.95 10.81
N PRO A 26 3.90 14.24 11.04
CA PRO A 26 3.33 14.34 12.38
C PRO A 26 3.75 13.15 13.26
N PRO A 27 3.78 13.29 14.59
CA PRO A 27 4.21 12.21 15.50
C PRO A 27 3.56 10.85 15.24
N ALA A 28 2.32 10.82 14.73
CA ALA A 28 1.61 9.61 14.32
C ALA A 28 2.29 8.86 13.16
N GLU A 29 2.80 9.57 12.14
CA GLU A 29 3.49 8.95 11.01
C GLU A 29 4.81 8.31 11.43
N GLN A 30 5.53 8.90 12.38
CA GLN A 30 6.78 8.33 12.91
C GLN A 30 6.51 7.05 13.70
N ARG A 31 5.47 7.03 14.53
CA ARG A 31 5.04 5.81 15.24
C ARG A 31 4.52 4.76 14.25
N GLY A 32 3.75 5.16 13.27
CA GLY A 32 3.25 4.30 12.19
C GLY A 32 4.38 3.67 11.38
N ARG A 33 5.43 4.43 11.10
CA ARG A 33 6.65 3.91 10.46
C ARG A 33 7.30 2.83 11.30
N ALA A 34 7.45 3.06 12.60
CA ALA A 34 8.02 2.07 13.50
C ALA A 34 7.17 0.78 13.54
N ILE A 35 5.84 0.90 13.42
CA ILE A 35 4.94 -0.26 13.30
C ILE A 35 5.09 -0.97 11.96
N PHE A 36 5.24 -0.23 10.87
CA PHE A 36 5.46 -0.80 9.54
C PHE A 36 6.77 -1.60 9.47
N GLU A 37 7.82 -1.14 10.14
CA GLU A 37 9.15 -1.76 10.18
C GLU A 37 9.28 -2.92 11.20
N ARG A 38 8.25 -3.15 12.02
CA ARG A 38 8.25 -4.23 13.03
C ARG A 38 8.23 -5.61 12.37
N ALA A 39 9.13 -6.48 12.84
CA ALA A 39 9.22 -7.86 12.35
C ALA A 39 7.96 -8.69 12.65
N ASP A 40 7.27 -8.42 13.76
CA ASP A 40 6.04 -9.12 14.13
C ASP A 40 4.81 -8.67 13.32
N VAL A 41 4.86 -7.49 12.68
CA VAL A 41 3.81 -7.02 11.76
C VAL A 41 4.11 -7.44 10.32
N GLY A 42 5.38 -7.37 9.92
CA GLY A 42 5.90 -7.97 8.69
C GLY A 42 5.65 -7.18 7.40
N CYS A 43 5.25 -5.90 7.43
CA CYS A 43 4.97 -5.16 6.19
C CYS A 43 6.19 -5.07 5.25
N VAL A 44 7.38 -4.85 5.83
CA VAL A 44 8.65 -4.71 5.09
C VAL A 44 9.14 -5.99 4.42
N THR A 45 8.54 -7.16 4.68
CA THR A 45 8.93 -8.39 3.98
C THR A 45 8.58 -8.32 2.50
N CYS A 46 7.53 -7.58 2.15
CA CYS A 46 7.06 -7.39 0.79
C CYS A 46 7.15 -5.92 0.35
N HIS A 47 6.83 -4.97 1.22
CA HIS A 47 6.81 -3.55 0.89
C HIS A 47 8.07 -2.83 1.39
N ALA A 48 9.17 -2.98 0.65
CA ALA A 48 10.48 -2.49 1.05
C ALA A 48 11.07 -1.43 0.09
N GLY A 49 12.19 -0.84 0.50
CA GLY A 49 12.98 0.09 -0.32
C GLY A 49 12.29 1.43 -0.58
N ALA A 50 12.90 2.24 -1.46
CA ALA A 50 12.48 3.62 -1.69
C ALA A 50 11.03 3.76 -2.21
N ARG A 51 10.52 2.73 -2.89
CA ARG A 51 9.17 2.72 -3.49
C ARG A 51 8.19 1.82 -2.75
N LEU A 52 8.58 1.26 -1.60
CA LEU A 52 7.72 0.39 -0.78
C LEU A 52 7.03 -0.72 -1.59
N THR A 53 7.84 -1.45 -2.36
CA THR A 53 7.44 -2.56 -3.24
C THR A 53 8.53 -3.62 -3.21
N GLY A 54 8.18 -4.84 -3.57
CA GLY A 54 9.07 -5.98 -3.56
C GLY A 54 8.92 -6.80 -4.83
N PRO A 55 9.95 -7.60 -5.16
CA PRO A 55 9.86 -8.53 -6.29
C PRO A 55 8.88 -9.66 -5.99
N GLY A 56 8.16 -10.11 -7.01
CA GLY A 56 7.33 -11.32 -6.94
C GLY A 56 5.84 -11.06 -6.74
N SER A 57 5.08 -12.16 -6.73
CA SER A 57 3.65 -12.15 -6.45
C SER A 57 3.35 -12.98 -5.20
N HIS A 58 2.35 -12.56 -4.42
CA HIS A 58 1.97 -13.23 -3.18
C HIS A 58 0.46 -13.44 -3.12
N ASP A 59 0.03 -14.56 -2.52
CA ASP A 59 -1.36 -14.75 -2.08
C ASP A 59 -1.50 -14.20 -0.66
N VAL A 60 -2.20 -13.08 -0.56
CA VAL A 60 -2.47 -12.36 0.69
C VAL A 60 -3.92 -12.54 1.18
N GLY A 61 -4.62 -13.55 0.64
CA GLY A 61 -5.99 -13.88 1.01
C GLY A 61 -7.08 -13.07 0.32
N THR A 62 -6.75 -12.48 -0.82
CA THR A 62 -7.68 -11.70 -1.65
C THR A 62 -8.00 -12.42 -2.96
N GLY A 63 -8.20 -13.73 -2.92
CA GLY A 63 -8.69 -14.50 -4.08
C GLY A 63 -7.66 -14.78 -5.19
N GLY A 64 -6.37 -14.57 -4.96
CA GLY A 64 -5.35 -14.85 -5.97
C GLY A 64 -3.93 -14.44 -5.56
N VAL A 65 -3.00 -14.62 -6.50
CA VAL A 65 -1.57 -14.30 -6.37
C VAL A 65 -1.27 -13.05 -7.19
N PHE A 66 -0.88 -11.96 -6.54
CA PHE A 66 -0.71 -10.66 -7.20
C PHE A 66 0.66 -10.05 -6.93
N GLN A 67 1.17 -9.28 -7.90
CA GLN A 67 2.40 -8.50 -7.74
C GLN A 67 2.25 -7.50 -6.60
N VAL A 68 3.34 -7.28 -5.84
CA VAL A 68 3.34 -6.32 -4.74
C VAL A 68 3.32 -4.89 -5.29
N PRO A 69 2.21 -4.14 -5.17
CA PRO A 69 2.18 -2.79 -5.70
C PRO A 69 3.06 -1.85 -4.87
N THR A 70 3.53 -0.77 -5.48
CA THR A 70 4.14 0.34 -4.75
C THR A 70 3.11 1.02 -3.86
N LEU A 71 3.49 1.31 -2.62
CA LEU A 71 2.72 2.14 -1.69
C LEU A 71 2.97 3.64 -1.88
N GLU A 72 3.84 4.04 -2.83
CA GLU A 72 4.07 5.45 -3.14
C GLU A 72 2.83 6.06 -3.81
N GLY A 73 2.31 7.16 -3.25
CA GLY A 73 1.05 7.77 -3.67
C GLY A 73 -0.19 6.94 -3.30
N LEU A 74 -0.11 6.05 -2.31
CA LEU A 74 -1.20 5.16 -1.90
C LEU A 74 -2.50 5.92 -1.62
N ARG A 75 -2.41 7.09 -1.00
CA ARG A 75 -3.58 7.92 -0.62
C ARG A 75 -4.48 8.34 -1.78
N TYR A 76 -4.00 8.25 -3.02
CA TYR A 76 -4.75 8.63 -4.22
C TYR A 76 -5.40 7.44 -4.96
N ARG A 77 -5.33 6.24 -4.39
CA ARG A 77 -5.68 5.00 -5.08
C ARG A 77 -6.82 4.21 -4.45
N ALA A 78 -7.61 4.84 -3.59
CA ALA A 78 -8.85 4.20 -3.13
C ALA A 78 -9.81 3.98 -4.31
N PRO A 79 -10.60 2.89 -4.32
CA PRO A 79 -10.60 1.79 -3.34
C PRO A 79 -9.39 0.86 -3.47
N TYR A 80 -9.01 0.21 -2.37
CA TYR A 80 -7.79 -0.60 -2.25
C TYR A 80 -8.01 -2.06 -2.66
N MET A 81 -6.87 -2.74 -2.90
CA MET A 81 -6.77 -4.11 -3.41
C MET A 81 -7.16 -4.24 -4.90
N HIS A 82 -6.90 -5.42 -5.46
CA HIS A 82 -7.01 -5.67 -6.90
C HIS A 82 -8.44 -5.57 -7.47
N ASP A 83 -9.45 -5.77 -6.63
CA ASP A 83 -10.88 -5.75 -6.95
C ASP A 83 -11.62 -4.59 -6.26
N GLY A 84 -10.90 -3.73 -5.52
CA GLY A 84 -11.50 -2.61 -4.80
C GLY A 84 -12.28 -3.01 -3.54
N CYS A 85 -12.02 -4.17 -2.93
CA CYS A 85 -12.79 -4.67 -1.78
C CYS A 85 -12.73 -3.80 -0.50
N ALA A 86 -11.90 -2.76 -0.43
CA ALA A 86 -11.80 -1.87 0.72
C ALA A 86 -11.77 -0.39 0.33
N ASP A 87 -12.76 0.37 0.78
CA ASP A 87 -12.84 1.83 0.54
C ASP A 87 -11.88 2.66 1.40
N SER A 88 -11.32 2.06 2.45
CA SER A 88 -10.40 2.70 3.39
C SER A 88 -9.30 1.72 3.85
N LEU A 89 -8.18 2.24 4.37
CA LEU A 89 -7.16 1.35 4.96
C LEU A 89 -7.65 0.66 6.23
N ASP A 90 -8.51 1.32 7.01
CA ASP A 90 -9.17 0.70 8.16
C ASP A 90 -10.01 -0.52 7.73
N ALA A 91 -10.82 -0.38 6.68
CA ALA A 91 -11.58 -1.49 6.10
C ALA A 91 -10.65 -2.61 5.60
N ARG A 92 -9.53 -2.24 4.95
CA ARG A 92 -8.51 -3.20 4.51
C ARG A 92 -7.90 -3.98 5.67
N PHE A 93 -7.64 -3.37 6.82
CA PHE A 93 -7.09 -4.07 7.99
C PHE A 93 -8.12 -4.96 8.70
N ARG A 94 -9.38 -4.53 8.73
CA ARG A 94 -10.45 -5.22 9.48
C ARG A 94 -11.17 -6.31 8.70
N TYR A 95 -11.28 -6.21 7.37
CA TYR A 95 -12.11 -7.12 6.59
C TYR A 95 -11.30 -8.34 6.10
N PRO A 96 -11.55 -9.57 6.61
CA PRO A 96 -10.70 -10.72 6.28
C PRO A 96 -10.72 -11.10 4.79
N ALA A 97 -11.85 -10.91 4.11
CA ALA A 97 -11.95 -11.18 2.67
C ALA A 97 -11.10 -10.23 1.81
N CYS A 98 -10.71 -9.08 2.36
CA CYS A 98 -9.85 -8.08 1.73
C CYS A 98 -8.40 -8.12 2.25
N GLY A 99 -8.00 -9.26 2.84
CA GLY A 99 -6.66 -9.45 3.40
C GLY A 99 -6.50 -8.90 4.83
N GLY A 100 -7.58 -8.50 5.51
CA GLY A 100 -7.55 -8.14 6.93
C GLY A 100 -7.17 -9.31 7.84
N GLY A 101 -6.78 -9.01 9.08
CA GLY A 101 -6.18 -9.98 9.99
C GLY A 101 -4.73 -10.27 9.62
N ASP A 102 -4.35 -11.56 9.52
CA ASP A 102 -2.93 -11.96 9.52
C ASP A 102 -2.40 -12.54 8.19
N ARG A 103 -3.19 -12.42 7.10
CA ARG A 103 -2.80 -12.90 5.77
C ARG A 103 -2.03 -11.88 4.94
N HIS A 104 -2.06 -10.61 5.32
CA HIS A 104 -1.43 -9.52 4.59
C HIS A 104 -0.76 -8.54 5.57
N GLY A 105 0.29 -9.06 6.21
CA GLY A 105 0.80 -8.55 7.49
C GLY A 105 0.04 -9.18 8.65
N VAL A 106 0.64 -9.22 9.83
CA VAL A 106 0.01 -9.70 11.08
C VAL A 106 -0.44 -8.47 11.85
N THR A 107 -1.73 -8.14 11.78
CA THR A 107 -2.29 -6.92 12.37
C THR A 107 -3.37 -7.20 13.42
N SER A 108 -3.76 -8.46 13.62
CA SER A 108 -4.82 -8.83 14.56
C SER A 108 -4.53 -8.46 16.01
N HIS A 109 -3.25 -8.32 16.37
CA HIS A 109 -2.79 -7.96 17.72
C HIS A 109 -2.56 -6.46 17.94
N LEU A 110 -2.65 -5.64 16.89
CA LEU A 110 -2.44 -4.20 17.00
C LEU A 110 -3.63 -3.54 17.68
N SER A 111 -3.34 -2.61 18.59
CA SER A 111 -4.35 -1.73 19.17
C SER A 111 -4.95 -0.78 18.12
N GLU A 112 -6.13 -0.24 18.42
CA GLU A 112 -6.77 0.79 17.59
C GLU A 112 -5.86 2.01 17.34
N SER A 113 -5.08 2.42 18.36
CA SER A 113 -4.09 3.50 18.21
C SER A 113 -2.93 3.13 17.29
N GLU A 114 -2.44 1.89 17.36
CA GLU A 114 -1.36 1.42 16.48
C GLU A 114 -1.84 1.32 15.03
N LEU A 115 -3.05 0.83 14.79
CA LEU A 115 -3.65 0.81 13.45
C LEU A 115 -3.87 2.22 12.89
N ALA A 116 -4.26 3.18 13.73
CA ALA A 116 -4.40 4.58 13.34
C ALA A 116 -3.04 5.20 12.96
N ASP A 117 -2.00 4.97 13.76
CA ASP A 117 -0.65 5.44 13.47
C ASP A 117 -0.09 4.80 12.18
N LEU A 118 -0.27 3.48 12.01
CA LEU A 118 0.10 2.76 10.78
C LEU A 118 -0.63 3.32 9.55
N THR A 119 -1.92 3.60 9.68
CA THR A 119 -2.73 4.24 8.63
C THR A 119 -2.20 5.62 8.28
N ALA A 120 -1.84 6.44 9.27
CA ALA A 120 -1.25 7.76 9.05
C ALA A 120 0.06 7.65 8.26
N TYR A 121 0.94 6.71 8.64
CA TYR A 121 2.16 6.44 7.90
C TYR A 121 1.89 6.05 6.45
N LEU A 122 0.96 5.13 6.20
CA LEU A 122 0.63 4.67 4.85
C LEU A 122 0.03 5.79 3.98
N MET A 123 -0.78 6.68 4.56
CA MET A 123 -1.37 7.82 3.87
C MET A 123 -0.36 8.93 3.53
N SER A 124 0.78 8.95 4.21
CA SER A 124 1.90 9.87 3.91
C SER A 124 2.79 9.42 2.75
N ARG A 125 2.57 8.21 2.22
CA ARG A 125 3.38 7.62 1.14
C ARG A 125 2.91 8.01 -0.25
#